data_AF-A0A2R7YTQ6-F1
#
_entry.id   AF-A0A2R7YTQ6-F1
#
_cell.length_a   1.000
_cell.length_b   1.000
_cell.length_c   1.000
_cell.angle_alpha   90.00
_cell.angle_beta   90.00
_cell.angle_gamma   90.00
#
_symmetry.space_group_name_H-M   'P 1'
#
loop_
_entity.id
_entity.type
_entity.pdbx_description
1 polymer ?
#
loop_
_entity_poly.entity_id
_entity_poly.type
_entity_poly.pdbx_seq_one_letter_code
_entity_poly.pdbx_strand_id
1 'polypeptide(L)'
;MTTRIDWHAELDASFGDGRDRPPTDFLGPGRTALRRRRTALGAAALASAIVVGGIGWAVAPGGDGARSGEVASEAPSPTPSESTSERPEAVQPSVSFLGNPATYDDAGTLRVAKGWTVVEQIDNPMGYTRRGWTSVGLRSTRGAEEKFTLAVMQGKGSTSIHTNDAVGALADWLVTAVATQRTLDVANAATGGGEVEPVAPAATMTSAGELLASEGARLVRQRRAGDLPPALAGQGDHVVAAEVRTADGATVWVLGRVVAGEAIVDSYTTAFADLDAFVDWASQQLASGEGLR
;
A
#
# COMPACT_ATOMS: atom_id res chain seq x y z
N MET A 1 -31.31 9.47 -39.23
CA MET A 1 -30.53 8.24 -39.49
C MET A 1 -29.88 7.84 -38.17
N THR A 2 -30.36 6.78 -37.53
CA THR A 2 -29.84 6.27 -36.26
C THR A 2 -28.94 5.08 -36.54
N THR A 3 -27.62 5.28 -36.53
CA THR A 3 -26.64 4.19 -36.59
C THR A 3 -26.61 3.50 -35.23
N ARG A 4 -27.25 2.33 -35.15
CA ARG A 4 -27.14 1.44 -34.00
C ARG A 4 -25.82 0.69 -34.16
N ILE A 5 -24.82 1.05 -33.35
CA ILE A 5 -23.52 0.37 -33.34
C ILE A 5 -23.75 -1.03 -32.75
N ASP A 6 -23.32 -2.04 -33.50
CA ASP A 6 -23.33 -3.43 -33.04
C ASP A 6 -22.02 -3.70 -32.28
N TRP A 7 -22.07 -3.43 -30.98
CA TRP A 7 -20.95 -3.62 -30.07
C TRP A 7 -20.41 -5.05 -30.07
N HIS A 8 -21.21 -6.05 -30.45
CA HIS A 8 -20.74 -7.43 -30.51
C HIS A 8 -19.75 -7.63 -31.65
N ALA A 9 -20.09 -7.15 -32.84
CA ALA A 9 -19.23 -7.23 -34.01
C ALA A 9 -17.94 -6.41 -33.84
N GLU A 10 -18.02 -5.25 -33.17
CA GLU A 10 -16.85 -4.40 -32.92
C GLU A 10 -15.92 -4.98 -31.85
N LEU A 11 -16.47 -5.62 -30.81
CA LEU A 11 -15.68 -6.39 -29.84
C LEU A 11 -15.02 -7.60 -30.48
N ASP A 12 -15.75 -8.41 -31.25
CA ASP A 12 -15.19 -9.59 -31.92
C ASP A 12 -14.07 -9.21 -32.90
N ALA A 13 -14.22 -8.10 -33.64
CA ALA A 13 -13.20 -7.58 -34.52
C ALA A 13 -11.94 -7.07 -33.77
N SER A 14 -12.08 -6.60 -32.53
CA SER A 14 -10.97 -6.09 -31.72
C SER A 14 -9.99 -7.16 -31.25
N PHE A 15 -10.43 -8.43 -31.16
CA PHE A 15 -9.57 -9.54 -30.77
C PHE A 15 -8.62 -10.00 -31.89
N GLY A 16 -8.86 -9.55 -33.13
CA GLY A 16 -8.10 -9.91 -34.33
C GLY A 16 -8.24 -11.40 -34.72
N ASP A 17 -7.70 -11.77 -35.90
CA ASP A 17 -7.64 -13.17 -36.36
C ASP A 17 -6.56 -13.98 -35.62
N GLY A 18 -6.47 -13.79 -34.31
CA GLY A 18 -5.53 -14.51 -33.45
C GLY A 18 -5.78 -16.01 -33.57
N ARG A 19 -4.81 -16.74 -34.14
CA ARG A 19 -4.88 -18.21 -34.16
C ARG A 19 -5.05 -18.70 -32.73
N ASP A 20 -6.10 -19.50 -32.50
CA ASP A 20 -6.29 -20.22 -31.24
C ASP A 20 -5.00 -20.96 -30.89
N ARG A 21 -4.33 -20.51 -29.84
CA ARG A 21 -3.18 -21.21 -29.28
C ARG A 21 -3.70 -22.18 -28.23
N PRO A 22 -3.23 -23.45 -28.23
CA PRO A 22 -3.64 -24.39 -27.22
C PRO A 22 -3.27 -23.84 -25.83
N PRO A 23 -4.14 -23.99 -24.82
CA PRO A 23 -3.88 -23.47 -23.46
C PRO A 23 -2.53 -23.91 -22.87
N THR A 24 -1.97 -25.03 -23.33
CA THR A 24 -0.66 -25.56 -22.94
C THR A 24 0.51 -24.61 -23.22
N ASP A 25 0.40 -23.75 -24.24
CA ASP A 25 1.45 -22.80 -24.60
C ASP A 25 1.65 -21.72 -23.54
N PHE A 26 0.59 -21.42 -22.77
CA PHE A 26 0.64 -20.48 -21.65
C PHE A 26 1.02 -21.17 -20.32
N LEU A 27 0.70 -22.45 -20.16
CA LEU A 27 0.97 -23.21 -18.93
C LEU A 27 2.46 -23.54 -18.76
N GLY A 28 3.23 -23.72 -19.84
CA GLY A 28 4.66 -24.02 -19.79
C GLY A 28 5.49 -22.91 -19.13
N PRO A 29 5.42 -21.66 -19.63
CA PRO A 29 6.08 -20.51 -19.02
C PRO A 29 5.61 -20.26 -17.59
N GLY A 30 4.30 -20.35 -17.32
CA GLY A 30 3.74 -20.14 -15.99
C GLY A 30 4.24 -21.15 -14.94
N ARG A 31 4.33 -22.43 -15.29
CA ARG A 31 4.88 -23.47 -14.40
C ARG A 31 6.37 -23.27 -14.12
N THR A 32 7.11 -22.80 -15.12
CA THR A 32 8.55 -22.52 -14.98
C THR A 32 8.78 -21.33 -14.04
N ALA A 33 8.00 -20.27 -14.18
CA ALA A 33 8.02 -19.11 -13.27
C ALA A 33 7.65 -19.52 -11.82
N LEU A 34 6.60 -20.33 -11.65
CA LEU A 34 6.20 -20.85 -10.33
C LEU A 34 7.27 -21.73 -9.68
N ARG A 35 7.96 -22.59 -10.45
CA ARG A 35 9.07 -23.40 -9.92
C ARG A 35 10.24 -22.54 -9.46
N ARG A 36 10.63 -21.52 -10.23
CA ARG A 36 11.68 -20.56 -9.83
C ARG A 36 11.31 -19.81 -8.54
N ARG A 37 10.04 -19.42 -8.39
CA ARG A 37 9.55 -18.74 -7.18
C ARG A 37 9.59 -19.64 -5.94
N ARG A 38 9.21 -20.92 -6.09
CA ARG A 38 9.27 -21.89 -4.97
C ARG A 38 10.68 -22.21 -4.53
N THR A 39 11.65 -22.28 -5.44
CA THR A 39 13.06 -22.52 -5.07
C THR A 39 13.67 -21.32 -4.35
N ALA A 40 13.29 -20.09 -4.69
CA ALA A 40 13.77 -18.88 -4.03
C ALA A 40 13.27 -18.80 -2.57
N LEU A 41 11.99 -19.08 -2.32
CA LEU A 41 11.41 -19.07 -0.98
C LEU A 41 11.91 -20.21 -0.08
N GLY A 42 12.22 -21.38 -0.66
CA GLY A 42 12.73 -22.53 0.09
C GLY A 42 14.13 -22.34 0.67
N ALA A 43 14.97 -21.53 0.03
CA ALA A 43 16.34 -21.26 0.50
C ALA A 43 16.38 -20.36 1.75
N ALA A 44 15.41 -19.45 1.90
CA ALA A 44 15.33 -18.55 3.05
C ALA A 44 14.98 -19.28 4.37
N ALA A 45 14.15 -20.32 4.30
CA ALA A 45 13.70 -21.06 5.48
C ALA A 45 14.81 -21.93 6.13
N LEU A 46 15.85 -22.30 5.39
CA LEU A 46 16.97 -23.10 5.92
C LEU A 46 17.99 -22.26 6.69
N ALA A 47 18.02 -20.94 6.53
CA ALA A 47 18.94 -20.05 7.26
C ALA A 47 18.45 -19.75 8.70
N SER A 48 17.14 -19.82 8.96
CA SER A 48 16.55 -19.49 10.27
C SER A 48 16.74 -20.59 11.33
N ALA A 49 17.01 -21.82 10.92
CA ALA A 49 17.09 -22.97 11.84
C ALA A 49 18.43 -23.10 12.58
N ILE A 50 19.48 -22.36 12.18
CA ILE A 50 20.82 -22.49 12.77
C ILE A 50 21.07 -21.51 13.93
N VAL A 51 20.27 -20.44 14.10
CA VAL A 51 20.52 -19.41 15.13
C VAL A 51 19.88 -19.74 16.50
N VAL A 52 18.92 -20.66 16.58
CA VAL A 52 18.19 -20.95 17.84
C VAL A 52 18.87 -22.04 18.71
N GLY A 53 19.92 -22.71 18.21
CA GLY A 53 20.60 -23.80 18.92
C GLY A 53 21.77 -23.43 19.82
N GLY A 54 21.98 -22.15 20.14
CA GLY A 54 23.30 -21.65 20.56
C GLY A 54 23.41 -20.84 21.85
N ILE A 55 22.44 -20.84 22.77
CA ILE A 55 22.63 -20.24 24.12
C ILE A 55 22.09 -21.19 25.19
N GLY A 56 22.94 -22.16 25.54
CA GLY A 56 22.76 -22.98 26.72
C GLY A 56 23.23 -22.26 27.98
N TRP A 57 22.32 -22.17 28.95
CA TRP A 57 22.52 -22.27 30.41
C TRP A 57 23.64 -21.49 31.10
N ALA A 58 23.25 -20.53 31.95
CA ALA A 58 23.96 -20.19 33.19
C ALA A 58 23.07 -19.45 34.22
N VAL A 59 22.71 -20.13 35.33
CA VAL A 59 22.71 -19.68 36.76
C VAL A 59 21.77 -18.50 37.16
N ALA A 60 20.95 -18.44 38.22
CA ALA A 60 20.58 -19.27 39.40
C ALA A 60 19.29 -18.67 40.04
N PRO A 61 18.61 -19.39 40.95
CA PRO A 61 17.46 -18.90 41.71
C PRO A 61 17.88 -18.22 43.02
N GLY A 62 17.09 -17.26 43.51
CA GLY A 62 17.19 -16.82 44.91
C GLY A 62 16.68 -15.41 45.16
N GLY A 63 15.67 -15.27 46.03
CA GLY A 63 15.26 -13.98 46.55
C GLY A 63 13.86 -13.95 47.15
N ASP A 64 13.63 -14.71 48.22
CA ASP A 64 12.52 -14.47 49.14
C ASP A 64 12.63 -13.04 49.70
N GLY A 65 11.57 -12.26 49.55
CA GLY A 65 11.50 -10.87 49.98
C GLY A 65 10.10 -10.50 50.43
N ALA A 66 9.70 -11.03 51.59
CA ALA A 66 8.51 -10.63 52.30
C ALA A 66 8.55 -9.12 52.61
N ARG A 67 7.52 -8.38 52.16
CA ARG A 67 7.10 -7.13 52.80
C ARG A 67 5.58 -7.15 53.00
N SER A 68 5.22 -7.51 54.23
CA SER A 68 3.97 -7.10 54.86
C SER A 68 3.93 -5.57 54.91
N GLY A 69 2.95 -4.99 54.22
CA GLY A 69 2.58 -3.58 54.30
C GLY A 69 1.09 -3.51 54.60
N GLU A 70 0.78 -3.55 55.88
CA GLU A 70 -0.54 -3.25 56.46
C GLU A 70 -0.88 -1.78 56.22
N VAL A 71 -1.95 -1.49 55.48
CA VAL A 71 -2.52 -0.14 55.37
C VAL A 71 -4.05 -0.21 55.40
N ALA A 72 -4.59 0.28 56.53
CA ALA A 72 -5.91 0.85 56.81
C ALA A 72 -7.14 0.31 56.05
N SER A 73 -7.99 -0.44 56.77
CA SER A 73 -9.41 -0.60 56.43
C SER A 73 -10.16 0.71 56.62
N GLU A 74 -10.49 1.39 55.52
CA GLU A 74 -11.46 2.47 55.47
C GLU A 74 -12.89 1.89 55.40
N ALA A 75 -13.79 2.41 56.23
CA ALA A 75 -15.16 1.91 56.33
C ALA A 75 -15.94 2.17 55.01
N PRO A 76 -16.77 1.22 54.55
CA PRO A 76 -17.55 1.39 53.33
C PRO A 76 -18.61 2.48 53.53
N SER A 77 -18.43 3.62 52.86
CA SER A 77 -19.50 4.58 52.63
C SER A 77 -20.52 3.95 51.68
N PRO A 78 -21.84 3.97 51.99
CA PRO A 78 -22.86 3.41 51.12
C PRO A 78 -22.89 4.20 49.80
N THR A 79 -22.38 3.58 48.74
CA THR A 79 -22.52 4.10 47.37
C THR A 79 -24.01 4.08 47.02
N PRO A 80 -24.59 5.20 46.54
CA PRO A 80 -25.96 5.19 46.04
C PRO A 80 -26.04 4.19 44.89
N SER A 81 -26.95 3.22 44.99
CA SER A 81 -27.29 2.34 43.87
C SER A 81 -27.82 3.20 42.73
N GLU A 82 -26.95 3.52 41.77
CA GLU A 82 -27.38 3.97 40.46
C GLU A 82 -28.17 2.83 39.84
N SER A 83 -29.50 2.97 39.86
CA SER A 83 -30.40 2.19 39.01
C SER A 83 -29.90 2.35 37.57
N THR A 84 -29.16 1.34 37.12
CA THR A 84 -28.74 1.21 35.72
C THR A 84 -30.02 0.95 34.95
N SER A 85 -30.67 2.04 34.55
CA SER A 85 -31.76 2.01 33.59
C SER A 85 -31.13 1.52 32.30
N GLU A 86 -31.31 0.22 32.04
CA GLU A 86 -30.80 -0.51 30.89
C GLU A 86 -31.37 0.16 29.64
N ARG A 87 -30.67 1.18 29.16
CA ARG A 87 -31.03 1.94 27.96
C ARG A 87 -30.95 0.94 26.82
N PRO A 88 -32.05 0.70 26.07
CA PRO A 88 -32.05 -0.26 24.97
C PRO A 88 -30.85 0.03 24.07
N GLU A 89 -29.94 -0.94 23.98
CA GLU A 89 -28.76 -0.85 23.14
C GLU A 89 -29.27 -0.66 21.71
N ALA A 90 -29.09 0.55 21.18
CA ALA A 90 -29.55 0.88 19.85
C ALA A 90 -28.89 -0.12 18.89
N VAL A 91 -29.71 -0.90 18.19
CA VAL A 91 -29.25 -1.89 17.20
C VAL A 91 -28.35 -1.16 16.22
N GLN A 92 -27.04 -1.34 16.36
CA GLN A 92 -26.08 -0.69 15.47
C GLN A 92 -26.26 -1.32 14.09
N PRO A 93 -26.36 -0.51 13.03
CA PRO A 93 -26.46 -1.04 11.68
C PRO A 93 -25.26 -1.97 11.42
N SER A 94 -25.54 -3.16 10.90
CA SER A 94 -24.50 -4.14 10.60
C SER A 94 -23.67 -3.65 9.42
N VAL A 95 -22.44 -3.24 9.67
CA VAL A 95 -21.50 -2.83 8.63
C VAL A 95 -20.76 -4.07 8.10
N SER A 96 -20.71 -4.24 6.79
CA SER A 96 -19.94 -5.32 6.17
C SER A 96 -18.47 -4.93 6.08
N PHE A 97 -17.61 -5.67 6.76
CA PHE A 97 -16.17 -5.40 6.77
C PHE A 97 -15.41 -6.04 5.60
N LEU A 98 -16.00 -7.03 4.92
CA LEU A 98 -15.34 -7.79 3.83
C LEU A 98 -13.94 -8.32 4.19
N GLY A 99 -13.69 -8.60 5.47
CA GLY A 99 -12.39 -9.05 5.98
C GLY A 99 -11.39 -7.93 6.33
N ASN A 100 -11.73 -6.66 6.11
CA ASN A 100 -10.89 -5.52 6.46
C ASN A 100 -10.94 -5.22 7.98
N PRO A 101 -9.84 -4.73 8.58
CA PRO A 101 -9.82 -4.32 9.99
C PRO A 101 -10.76 -3.17 10.33
N ALA A 102 -11.03 -2.29 9.37
CA ALA A 102 -11.90 -1.13 9.53
C ALA A 102 -12.55 -0.74 8.19
N THR A 103 -13.66 -0.03 8.26
CA THR A 103 -14.37 0.56 7.11
C THR A 103 -15.17 1.79 7.56
N TYR A 104 -15.55 2.68 6.65
CA TYR A 104 -16.55 3.70 6.94
C TYR A 104 -17.96 3.11 6.87
N ASP A 105 -18.87 3.60 7.72
CA ASP A 105 -20.32 3.40 7.55
C ASP A 105 -20.95 4.46 6.63
N ASP A 106 -22.24 4.33 6.33
CA ASP A 106 -22.97 5.26 5.44
C ASP A 106 -23.02 6.70 5.98
N ALA A 107 -22.78 6.90 7.28
CA ALA A 107 -22.69 8.21 7.92
C ALA A 107 -21.27 8.79 7.88
N GLY A 108 -20.30 8.05 7.32
CA GLY A 108 -18.90 8.43 7.28
C GLY A 108 -18.17 8.28 8.60
N THR A 109 -18.71 7.48 9.52
CA THR A 109 -18.03 7.13 10.76
C THR A 109 -17.15 5.93 10.52
N LEU A 110 -15.86 6.04 10.88
CA LEU A 110 -14.95 4.91 10.85
C LEU A 110 -15.40 3.86 11.87
N ARG A 111 -15.62 2.62 11.41
CA ARG A 111 -15.95 1.46 12.23
C ARG A 111 -14.80 0.47 12.17
N VAL A 112 -14.45 -0.08 13.33
CA VAL A 112 -13.42 -1.12 13.47
C VAL A 112 -14.11 -2.46 13.64
N ALA A 113 -13.63 -3.48 12.93
CA ALA A 113 -14.17 -4.83 12.99
C ALA A 113 -13.96 -5.44 14.38
N LYS A 114 -14.93 -6.24 14.85
CA LYS A 114 -14.82 -6.91 16.15
C LYS A 114 -13.53 -7.73 16.26
N GLY A 115 -12.78 -7.51 17.35
CA GLY A 115 -11.51 -8.19 17.64
C GLY A 115 -10.28 -7.51 17.05
N TRP A 116 -10.43 -6.49 16.20
CA TRP A 116 -9.33 -5.63 15.78
C TRP A 116 -9.16 -4.46 16.74
N THR A 117 -7.91 -4.06 16.96
CA THR A 117 -7.54 -2.88 17.74
C THR A 117 -6.67 -1.97 16.87
N VAL A 118 -7.04 -0.70 16.76
CA VAL A 118 -6.21 0.32 16.09
C VAL A 118 -5.10 0.72 17.04
N VAL A 119 -3.84 0.53 16.64
CA VAL A 119 -2.65 0.85 17.44
C VAL A 119 -1.93 2.10 16.94
N GLU A 120 -2.11 2.48 15.67
CA GLU A 120 -1.59 3.71 15.08
C GLU A 120 -2.61 4.24 14.07
N GLN A 121 -2.79 5.56 14.03
CA GLN A 121 -3.70 6.24 13.13
C GLN A 121 -3.05 7.50 12.58
N ILE A 122 -3.13 7.69 11.25
CA ILE A 122 -2.73 8.90 10.55
C ILE A 122 -3.97 9.45 9.86
N ASP A 123 -4.40 10.64 10.28
CA ASP A 123 -5.58 11.30 9.75
C ASP A 123 -5.29 11.92 8.38
N ASN A 124 -6.24 11.74 7.47
CA ASN A 124 -6.26 12.32 6.13
C ASN A 124 -4.94 12.22 5.33
N PRO A 125 -4.34 11.02 5.20
CA PRO A 125 -3.09 10.86 4.45
C PRO A 125 -3.23 11.21 2.96
N MET A 126 -4.44 11.20 2.41
CA MET A 126 -4.70 11.64 1.03
C MET A 126 -4.61 13.16 0.87
N GLY A 127 -4.71 13.94 1.96
CA GLY A 127 -4.71 15.39 1.94
C GLY A 127 -6.02 15.99 1.41
N TYR A 128 -7.16 15.30 1.56
CA TYR A 128 -8.43 15.79 1.07
C TYR A 128 -8.88 17.05 1.83
N THR A 129 -9.23 18.09 1.07
CA THR A 129 -9.78 19.35 1.60
C THR A 129 -11.29 19.47 1.34
N ARG A 130 -11.81 18.68 0.40
CA ARG A 130 -13.23 18.71 0.01
C ARG A 130 -14.12 18.17 1.12
N ARG A 131 -15.20 18.89 1.43
CA ARG A 131 -16.19 18.44 2.43
C ARG A 131 -16.79 17.09 2.04
N GLY A 132 -16.84 16.17 3.00
CA GLY A 132 -17.36 14.81 2.81
C GLY A 132 -16.36 13.85 2.16
N TRP A 133 -15.13 14.31 1.90
CA TRP A 133 -14.03 13.43 1.54
C TRP A 133 -13.14 13.25 2.76
N THR A 134 -12.91 12.01 3.14
CA THR A 134 -12.07 11.68 4.28
C THR A 134 -11.17 10.51 3.92
N SER A 135 -10.01 10.47 4.54
CA SER A 135 -9.14 9.31 4.47
C SER A 135 -8.51 9.07 5.83
N VAL A 136 -8.15 7.83 6.10
CA VAL A 136 -7.42 7.45 7.31
C VAL A 136 -6.47 6.31 7.00
N GLY A 137 -5.23 6.45 7.47
CA GLY A 137 -4.25 5.38 7.52
C GLY A 137 -4.28 4.73 8.89
N LEU A 138 -4.35 3.40 8.95
CA LEU A 138 -4.47 2.66 10.20
C LEU A 138 -3.45 1.54 10.25
N ARG A 139 -2.83 1.37 11.41
CA ARG A 139 -2.18 0.12 11.82
C ARG A 139 -3.11 -0.56 12.81
N SER A 140 -3.53 -1.78 12.49
CA SER A 140 -4.47 -2.53 13.32
C SER A 140 -3.94 -3.91 13.64
N THR A 141 -4.22 -4.39 14.85
CA THR A 141 -3.81 -5.71 15.33
C THR A 141 -5.00 -6.58 15.72
N ARG A 142 -4.86 -7.90 15.55
CA ARG A 142 -5.78 -8.93 16.07
C ARG A 142 -5.00 -10.18 16.43
N GLY A 143 -4.70 -10.34 17.72
CA GLY A 143 -3.79 -11.40 18.18
C GLY A 143 -2.38 -11.16 17.62
N ALA A 144 -1.87 -12.10 16.83
CA ALA A 144 -0.57 -11.98 16.16
C ALA A 144 -0.67 -11.37 14.75
N GLU A 145 -1.87 -11.14 14.23
CA GLU A 145 -2.06 -10.51 12.92
C GLU A 145 -1.92 -9.00 13.05
N GLU A 146 -1.20 -8.39 12.11
CA GLU A 146 -1.06 -6.94 12.01
C GLU A 146 -1.27 -6.50 10.55
N LYS A 147 -2.05 -5.44 10.37
CA LYS A 147 -2.44 -4.94 9.04
C LYS A 147 -2.24 -3.43 8.96
N PHE A 148 -1.81 -2.97 7.79
CA PHE A 148 -1.96 -1.59 7.38
C PHE A 148 -3.20 -1.41 6.52
N THR A 149 -3.99 -0.38 6.80
CA THR A 149 -5.22 -0.05 6.08
C THR A 149 -5.19 1.40 5.66
N LEU A 150 -5.49 1.69 4.40
CA LEU A 150 -5.86 3.01 3.91
C LEU A 150 -7.35 2.94 3.56
N ALA A 151 -8.17 3.59 4.37
CA ALA A 151 -9.59 3.73 4.10
C ALA A 151 -9.84 5.13 3.55
N VAL A 152 -10.52 5.19 2.41
CA VAL A 152 -10.93 6.43 1.74
C VAL A 152 -12.44 6.43 1.61
N MET A 153 -13.05 7.58 1.92
CA MET A 153 -14.46 7.83 1.68
C MET A 153 -14.62 9.07 0.79
N GLN A 154 -15.42 8.92 -0.26
CA GLN A 154 -15.76 9.99 -1.19
C GLN A 154 -17.26 10.26 -1.15
N GLY A 155 -17.65 11.36 -0.49
CA GLY A 155 -19.05 11.79 -0.41
C GLY A 155 -19.91 10.90 0.49
N LYS A 156 -21.02 10.37 -0.04
CA LYS A 156 -22.05 9.66 0.73
C LYS A 156 -22.04 8.14 0.60
N GLY A 157 -21.00 7.52 0.05
CA GLY A 157 -20.99 6.05 0.00
C GLY A 157 -19.95 5.34 -0.84
N SER A 158 -19.07 6.04 -1.59
CA SER A 158 -17.94 5.35 -2.22
C SER A 158 -16.83 5.20 -1.19
N THR A 159 -16.52 3.95 -0.83
CA THR A 159 -15.39 3.62 0.05
C THR A 159 -14.39 2.77 -0.73
N SER A 160 -13.12 3.21 -0.73
CA SER A 160 -12.00 2.39 -1.20
C SER A 160 -11.17 1.99 0.01
N ILE A 161 -10.83 0.70 0.10
CA ILE A 161 -10.04 0.18 1.22
C ILE A 161 -8.90 -0.63 0.64
N HIS A 162 -7.68 -0.17 0.89
CA HIS A 162 -6.46 -0.92 0.63
C HIS A 162 -5.96 -1.49 1.96
N THR A 163 -5.85 -2.82 2.04
CA THR A 163 -5.40 -3.51 3.26
C THR A 163 -4.29 -4.50 2.92
N ASN A 164 -3.18 -4.41 3.66
CA ASN A 164 -2.02 -5.29 3.52
C ASN A 164 -1.54 -5.79 4.89
N ASP A 165 -0.79 -6.89 4.92
CA ASP A 165 -0.01 -7.26 6.10
C ASP A 165 0.99 -6.15 6.45
N ALA A 166 1.08 -5.83 7.74
CA ALA A 166 1.97 -4.77 8.19
C ALA A 166 3.43 -5.23 8.10
N VAL A 167 4.24 -4.45 7.39
CA VAL A 167 5.69 -4.61 7.29
C VAL A 167 6.32 -3.23 7.35
N GLY A 168 7.09 -2.96 8.41
CA GLY A 168 7.73 -1.65 8.62
C GLY A 168 6.85 -0.65 9.38
N ALA A 169 6.94 0.63 9.05
CA ALA A 169 6.16 1.71 9.64
C ALA A 169 4.94 2.07 8.79
N LEU A 170 3.85 2.49 9.43
CA LEU A 170 2.61 2.87 8.75
C LEU A 170 2.82 4.05 7.79
N ALA A 171 3.58 5.05 8.22
CA ALA A 171 3.86 6.25 7.43
C ALA A 171 4.56 5.92 6.09
N ASP A 172 5.52 5.00 6.11
CA ASP A 172 6.26 4.60 4.91
C ASP A 172 5.34 3.85 3.93
N TRP A 173 4.52 2.93 4.44
CA TRP A 173 3.54 2.22 3.63
C TRP A 173 2.48 3.14 3.03
N LEU A 174 2.04 4.16 3.78
CA LEU A 174 1.02 5.10 3.32
C LEU A 174 1.46 5.91 2.11
N VAL A 175 2.77 6.15 1.92
CA VAL A 175 3.28 6.82 0.71
C VAL A 175 2.83 6.06 -0.55
N THR A 176 3.08 4.75 -0.61
CA THR A 176 2.69 3.91 -1.74
C THR A 176 1.18 3.77 -1.85
N ALA A 177 0.49 3.53 -0.72
CA ALA A 177 -0.96 3.35 -0.72
C ALA A 177 -1.70 4.61 -1.22
N VAL A 178 -1.28 5.80 -0.78
CA VAL A 178 -1.82 7.08 -1.22
C VAL A 178 -1.54 7.31 -2.70
N ALA A 179 -0.31 7.05 -3.17
CA ALA A 179 0.02 7.19 -4.58
C ALA A 179 -0.86 6.28 -5.46
N THR A 180 -1.03 5.01 -5.06
CA THR A 180 -1.88 4.04 -5.76
C THR A 180 -3.34 4.50 -5.81
N GLN A 181 -3.89 4.93 -4.68
CA GLN A 181 -5.27 5.40 -4.62
C GLN A 181 -5.48 6.65 -5.47
N ARG A 182 -4.52 7.59 -5.50
CA ARG A 182 -4.60 8.78 -6.35
C ARG A 182 -4.68 8.42 -7.83
N THR A 183 -3.91 7.42 -8.28
CA THR A 183 -4.00 6.91 -9.65
C THR A 183 -5.39 6.35 -9.95
N LEU A 184 -5.99 5.61 -9.02
CA LEU A 184 -7.37 5.10 -9.16
C LEU A 184 -8.41 6.22 -9.17
N ASP A 185 -8.26 7.24 -8.33
CA ASP A 185 -9.16 8.39 -8.27
C ASP A 185 -9.18 9.15 -9.61
N VAL A 186 -8.02 9.30 -10.25
CA VAL A 186 -7.89 9.89 -11.60
C VAL A 186 -8.56 9.00 -12.64
N ALA A 187 -8.26 7.69 -12.65
CA ALA A 187 -8.81 6.75 -13.62
C ALA A 187 -10.34 6.66 -13.56
N ASN A 188 -10.93 6.78 -12.36
CA ASN A 188 -12.37 6.73 -12.15
C ASN A 188 -13.08 8.08 -12.39
N ALA A 189 -12.36 9.12 -12.84
CA ALA A 189 -12.88 10.48 -12.95
C ALA A 189 -13.59 10.96 -11.66
N ALA A 190 -13.16 10.44 -10.49
CA ALA A 190 -13.78 10.76 -9.20
C ALA A 190 -13.51 12.22 -8.78
N THR A 191 -12.61 12.93 -9.48
CA THR A 191 -12.26 14.34 -9.30
C THR A 191 -13.33 15.33 -9.78
N GLY A 192 -14.56 14.89 -10.02
CA GLY A 192 -15.70 15.74 -10.39
C GLY A 192 -16.00 16.82 -9.35
N GLY A 193 -15.43 18.01 -9.52
CA GLY A 193 -15.96 19.28 -8.98
C GLY A 193 -15.37 19.81 -7.68
N GLY A 194 -14.17 19.37 -7.26
CA GLY A 194 -13.42 20.06 -6.21
C GLY A 194 -11.94 19.86 -6.44
N GLU A 195 -11.21 20.95 -6.67
CA GLU A 195 -9.75 21.03 -6.76
C GLU A 195 -9.10 20.46 -5.49
N VAL A 196 -9.05 19.14 -5.37
CA VAL A 196 -7.78 18.57 -4.97
C VAL A 196 -7.01 18.59 -6.27
N GLU A 197 -6.28 19.68 -6.51
CA GLU A 197 -5.33 19.73 -7.60
C GLU A 197 -4.49 18.46 -7.42
N PRO A 198 -4.58 17.47 -8.33
CA PRO A 198 -3.80 16.26 -8.19
C PRO A 198 -2.37 16.75 -8.02
N VAL A 199 -1.71 16.36 -6.93
CA VAL A 199 -0.32 16.76 -6.71
C VAL A 199 0.40 16.37 -7.99
N ALA A 200 0.81 17.38 -8.76
CA ALA A 200 1.37 17.14 -10.07
C ALA A 200 2.54 16.18 -9.86
N PRO A 201 2.61 15.08 -10.63
CA PRO A 201 3.68 14.11 -10.44
C PRO A 201 5.01 14.85 -10.55
N ALA A 202 6.03 14.51 -9.77
CA ALA A 202 7.29 15.26 -9.79
C ALA A 202 7.97 15.22 -11.18
N ALA A 203 7.68 14.17 -11.96
CA ALA A 203 8.06 14.05 -13.35
C ALA A 203 6.96 13.33 -14.15
N THR A 204 6.95 13.57 -15.45
CA THR A 204 6.16 12.83 -16.45
C THR A 204 7.11 12.17 -17.43
N MET A 205 6.66 11.15 -18.16
CA MET A 205 7.46 10.52 -19.20
C MET A 205 6.71 10.51 -20.52
N THR A 206 7.42 10.82 -21.60
CA THR A 206 6.87 10.76 -22.96
C THR A 206 6.80 9.31 -23.45
N SER A 207 6.01 9.06 -24.48
CA SER A 207 5.97 7.75 -25.16
C SER A 207 7.30 7.36 -25.82
N ALA A 208 8.20 8.33 -26.04
CA ALA A 208 9.57 8.08 -26.52
C ALA A 208 10.54 7.69 -25.40
N GLY A 209 10.07 7.65 -24.14
CA GLY A 209 10.90 7.32 -22.97
C GLY A 209 11.68 8.50 -22.41
N GLU A 210 11.32 9.74 -22.74
CA GLU A 210 11.95 10.92 -22.18
C GLU A 210 11.27 11.32 -20.87
N LEU A 211 12.03 11.35 -19.78
CA LEU A 211 11.56 11.82 -18.48
C LEU A 211 11.68 13.34 -18.39
N LEU A 212 10.57 14.02 -18.09
CA LEU A 212 10.46 15.47 -17.98
C LEU A 212 10.07 15.83 -16.55
N ALA A 213 10.80 16.74 -15.90
CA ALA A 213 10.35 17.31 -14.63
C ALA A 213 9.05 18.10 -14.85
N SER A 214 8.12 17.98 -13.90
CA SER A 214 6.92 18.82 -13.89
C SER A 214 7.24 20.26 -13.48
N GLU A 215 6.27 21.16 -13.66
CA GLU A 215 6.45 22.58 -13.32
C GLU A 215 6.93 22.77 -11.88
N GLY A 216 7.99 23.57 -11.71
CA GLY A 216 8.63 23.82 -10.41
C GLY A 216 9.55 22.69 -9.89
N ALA A 217 9.46 21.48 -10.44
CA ALA A 217 10.40 20.41 -10.14
C ALA A 217 11.66 20.50 -11.01
N ARG A 218 12.74 19.85 -10.58
CA ARG A 218 13.99 19.74 -11.33
C ARG A 218 14.53 18.32 -11.31
N LEU A 219 14.98 17.82 -12.45
CA LEU A 219 15.77 16.60 -12.53
C LEU A 219 17.18 16.89 -12.02
N VAL A 220 17.58 16.22 -10.93
CA VAL A 220 18.91 16.38 -10.31
C VAL A 220 19.91 15.41 -10.93
N ARG A 221 19.53 14.14 -11.04
CA ARG A 221 20.33 13.05 -11.65
C ARG A 221 19.40 12.09 -12.38
N GLN A 222 19.90 11.44 -13.43
CA GLN A 222 19.17 10.41 -14.15
C GLN A 222 20.11 9.31 -14.66
N ARG A 223 19.61 8.08 -14.74
CA ARG A 223 20.20 6.92 -15.41
C ARG A 223 19.20 6.38 -16.42
N ARG A 224 19.67 6.12 -17.65
CA ARG A 224 18.85 5.58 -18.73
C ARG A 224 19.07 4.07 -18.84
N ALA A 225 18.24 3.39 -19.62
CA ALA A 225 18.29 1.94 -19.81
C ALA A 225 19.70 1.34 -19.97
N GLY A 226 20.61 1.98 -20.72
CA GLY A 226 21.99 1.49 -20.90
C GLY A 226 22.87 1.54 -19.64
N ASP A 227 22.52 2.36 -18.66
CA ASP A 227 23.22 2.54 -17.39
C ASP A 227 22.51 1.84 -16.21
N LEU A 228 21.40 1.14 -16.49
CA LEU A 228 20.60 0.43 -15.49
C LEU A 228 20.96 -1.07 -15.47
N PRO A 229 20.84 -1.73 -14.30
CA PRO A 229 21.00 -3.18 -14.23
C PRO A 229 19.99 -3.91 -15.14
N PRO A 230 20.36 -5.08 -15.71
CA PRO A 230 19.46 -5.86 -16.58
C PRO A 230 18.11 -6.26 -15.94
N ALA A 231 18.02 -6.23 -14.61
CA ALA A 231 16.79 -6.49 -13.88
C ALA A 231 15.75 -5.37 -14.03
N LEU A 232 16.18 -4.13 -14.31
CA LEU A 232 15.32 -2.98 -14.52
C LEU A 232 15.04 -2.71 -16.01
N ALA A 233 16.03 -2.98 -16.87
CA ALA A 233 15.94 -2.66 -18.30
C ALA A 233 16.57 -3.76 -19.17
N GLY A 234 15.78 -4.28 -20.10
CA GLY A 234 16.24 -5.12 -21.19
C GLY A 234 16.69 -4.31 -22.41
N GLN A 235 17.20 -5.01 -23.42
CA GLN A 235 17.62 -4.38 -24.67
C GLN A 235 16.41 -3.79 -25.41
N GLY A 236 16.44 -2.47 -25.64
CA GLY A 236 15.37 -1.74 -26.32
C GLY A 236 14.27 -1.20 -25.40
N ASP A 237 14.36 -1.46 -24.09
CA ASP A 237 13.40 -0.90 -23.14
C ASP A 237 13.66 0.60 -22.93
N HIS A 238 12.58 1.37 -22.82
CA HIS A 238 12.64 2.77 -22.46
C HIS A 238 12.42 2.91 -20.95
N VAL A 239 13.52 2.82 -20.20
CA VAL A 239 13.52 2.92 -18.73
C VAL A 239 14.44 4.05 -18.29
N VAL A 240 13.98 4.86 -17.34
CA VAL A 240 14.75 5.94 -16.72
C VAL A 240 14.56 5.89 -15.21
N ALA A 241 15.66 5.87 -14.45
CA ALA A 241 15.64 6.13 -13.02
C ALA A 241 16.18 7.54 -12.76
N ALA A 242 15.53 8.32 -11.90
CA ALA A 242 15.93 9.69 -11.65
C ALA A 242 15.75 10.14 -10.20
N GLU A 243 16.61 11.07 -9.80
CA GLU A 243 16.45 11.90 -8.61
C GLU A 243 15.79 13.21 -9.06
N VAL A 244 14.61 13.49 -8.53
CA VAL A 244 13.85 14.72 -8.80
C VAL A 244 13.79 15.53 -7.52
N ARG A 245 14.01 16.85 -7.61
CA ARG A 245 13.75 17.77 -6.51
C ARG A 245 12.50 18.59 -6.84
N THR A 246 11.50 18.49 -5.99
CA THR A 246 10.23 19.22 -6.13
C THR A 246 10.40 20.70 -5.81
N ALA A 247 9.39 21.51 -6.11
CA ALA A 247 9.42 22.96 -5.90
C ALA A 247 9.63 23.37 -4.43
N ASP A 248 9.17 22.56 -3.49
CA ASP A 248 9.34 22.71 -2.04
C ASP A 248 10.71 22.20 -1.52
N GLY A 249 11.56 21.68 -2.42
CA GLY A 249 12.89 21.18 -2.09
C GLY A 249 12.92 19.71 -1.65
N ALA A 250 11.79 19.02 -1.57
CA ALA A 250 11.77 17.59 -1.25
C ALA A 250 12.42 16.77 -2.38
N THR A 251 13.01 15.63 -2.01
CA THR A 251 13.61 14.71 -2.99
C THR A 251 12.64 13.56 -3.25
N VAL A 252 12.35 13.33 -4.53
CA VAL A 252 11.50 12.25 -5.03
C VAL A 252 12.32 11.41 -5.99
N TRP A 253 12.29 10.10 -5.79
CA TRP A 253 12.94 9.14 -6.67
C TRP A 253 11.92 8.63 -7.67
N VAL A 254 12.28 8.60 -8.95
CA VAL A 254 11.35 8.30 -10.03
C VAL A 254 11.88 7.14 -10.85
N LEU A 255 11.02 6.17 -11.15
CA LEU A 255 11.26 5.16 -12.18
C LEU A 255 10.21 5.28 -13.29
N GLY A 256 10.64 5.78 -14.45
CA GLY A 256 9.83 5.85 -15.66
C GLY A 256 10.07 4.63 -16.56
N ARG A 257 9.00 4.07 -17.14
CA ARG A 257 9.03 2.89 -18.03
C ARG A 257 8.01 3.00 -19.15
N VAL A 258 8.37 2.68 -20.39
CA VAL A 258 7.38 2.52 -21.48
C VAL A 258 7.02 1.05 -21.60
N VAL A 259 5.77 0.69 -21.28
CA VAL A 259 5.27 -0.68 -21.36
C VAL A 259 4.16 -0.72 -22.39
N ALA A 260 4.33 -1.53 -23.44
CA ALA A 260 3.37 -1.62 -24.56
C ALA A 260 3.02 -0.25 -25.19
N GLY A 261 3.99 0.68 -25.24
CA GLY A 261 3.80 2.02 -25.80
C GLY A 261 3.22 3.05 -24.81
N GLU A 262 2.85 2.63 -23.60
CA GLU A 262 2.33 3.49 -22.54
C GLU A 262 3.43 3.89 -21.58
N ALA A 263 3.55 5.20 -21.32
CA ALA A 263 4.51 5.74 -20.37
C ALA A 263 3.96 5.66 -18.95
N ILE A 264 4.66 4.92 -18.09
CA ILE A 264 4.33 4.75 -16.67
C ILE A 264 5.44 5.40 -15.85
N VAL A 265 5.08 6.18 -14.84
CA VAL A 265 6.02 6.85 -13.94
C VAL A 265 5.67 6.53 -12.50
N ASP A 266 6.53 5.76 -11.84
CA ASP A 266 6.42 5.46 -10.43
C ASP A 266 7.28 6.43 -9.61
N SER A 267 6.74 7.01 -8.54
CA SER A 267 7.42 7.99 -7.69
C SER A 267 7.52 7.50 -6.25
N TYR A 268 8.68 7.68 -5.63
CA TYR A 268 9.01 7.20 -4.28
C TYR A 268 9.59 8.34 -3.45
N THR A 269 9.07 8.55 -2.24
CA THR A 269 9.60 9.55 -1.29
C THR A 269 10.49 8.93 -0.21
N THR A 270 10.71 7.61 -0.27
CA THR A 270 11.67 6.92 0.60
C THR A 270 13.04 7.56 0.49
N ALA A 271 13.69 7.75 1.64
CA ALA A 271 15.03 8.33 1.66
C ALA A 271 16.06 7.30 1.19
N PHE A 272 16.66 7.54 0.02
CA PHE A 272 17.86 6.85 -0.44
C PHE A 272 19.05 7.80 -0.31
N ALA A 273 20.24 7.24 -0.08
CA ALA A 273 21.47 8.03 0.04
C ALA A 273 21.80 8.75 -1.29
N ASP A 274 21.54 8.09 -2.41
CA ASP A 274 21.77 8.58 -3.76
C ASP A 274 20.96 7.74 -4.80
N LEU A 275 21.14 8.07 -6.08
CA LEU A 275 20.47 7.41 -7.20
C LEU A 275 20.89 5.93 -7.34
N ASP A 276 22.08 5.57 -6.90
CA ASP A 276 22.61 4.22 -7.03
C ASP A 276 21.92 3.31 -6.02
N ALA A 277 21.79 3.79 -4.77
CA ALA A 277 21.02 3.12 -3.73
C ALA A 277 19.55 2.92 -4.12
N PHE A 278 18.93 3.91 -4.78
CA PHE A 278 17.57 3.78 -5.31
C PHE A 278 17.48 2.70 -6.40
N VAL A 279 18.40 2.71 -7.36
CA VAL A 279 18.43 1.74 -8.48
C VAL A 279 18.66 0.31 -7.97
N ASP A 280 19.55 0.13 -6.99
CA ASP A 280 19.81 -1.17 -6.37
C ASP A 280 18.58 -1.69 -5.64
N TRP A 281 17.90 -0.83 -4.87
CA TRP A 281 16.64 -1.19 -4.21
C TRP A 281 15.57 -1.59 -5.23
N ALA A 282 15.35 -0.77 -6.27
CA ALA A 282 14.34 -1.03 -7.29
C ALA A 282 14.61 -2.36 -8.04
N SER A 283 15.88 -2.64 -8.33
CA SER A 283 16.34 -3.89 -8.93
C SER A 283 16.01 -5.10 -8.04
N GLN A 284 16.27 -5.01 -6.73
CA GLN A 284 15.95 -6.07 -5.76
C GLN A 284 14.43 -6.31 -5.64
N GLN A 285 13.63 -5.24 -5.64
CA GLN A 285 12.17 -5.34 -5.58
C GLN A 285 11.55 -6.02 -6.82
N LEU A 286 12.08 -5.75 -8.01
CA LEU A 286 11.65 -6.49 -9.20
C LEU A 286 12.11 -7.95 -9.15
N ALA A 287 13.33 -8.20 -8.68
CA ALA A 287 13.86 -9.55 -8.57
C ALA A 287 13.13 -10.42 -7.52
N SER A 288 12.57 -9.83 -6.47
CA SER A 288 11.76 -10.53 -5.46
C SER A 288 10.42 -11.01 -6.03
N GLY A 289 9.93 -10.38 -7.10
CA GLY A 289 8.62 -10.64 -7.68
C GLY A 289 7.45 -9.99 -6.92
N GLU A 290 7.74 -9.15 -5.92
CA GLU A 290 6.75 -8.33 -5.22
C GLU A 290 6.33 -7.10 -6.05
N GLY A 291 7.15 -6.77 -7.06
CA GLY A 291 7.00 -5.56 -7.85
C GLY A 291 7.60 -4.37 -7.12
N LEU A 292 7.51 -3.18 -7.72
CA LEU A 292 7.93 -1.96 -7.06
C LEU A 292 6.72 -1.44 -6.25
N ARG A 293 6.68 -1.81 -4.97
CA ARG A 293 5.65 -1.41 -4.01
C ARG A 293 6.29 -0.75 -2.81
#